data_AF-A0A2T6ZYF7-F1
#
_entry.id   AF-A0A2T6ZYF7-F1
#
_cell.length_a   1.000
_cell.length_b   1.000
_cell.length_c   1.000
_cell.angle_alpha   90.00
_cell.angle_beta   90.00
_cell.angle_gamma   90.00
#
_symmetry.space_group_name_H-M   'P 1'
#
loop_
_entity.id
_entity.type
_entity.pdbx_description
1 polymer ?
#
loop_
_entity_poly.entity_id
_entity_poly.type
_entity_poly.pdbx_seq_one_letter_code
_entity_poly.pdbx_strand_id
1 'polypeptide(L)'
;MPLHRYLPFILLLLGTGLVPVAAHEHDAEGVPEGKAVSPDPLDSILWIHIFTMIIAFGLILPFGMVLGIIRSRWHVPVQVLGTVLAVLGWLLGHAHKGRQFAPNIHAAFAPSLMSMLALQIGLGIYLRLHLERGWHGVVRWHLVRLHGVVGKVMPVVSWTQMLFGGITAMGFCRADHQGQCLAHFIMGSSFIGYGIIMLIILFAGQAWLKRTGRSQEFWDSLVITIWGFINTFTEHRWGRAWAHNDIQHTSMGVVWWCAGLLGLWLSRGRNKQPKRNLIPGIVIFLTGYAMSAHPQHLMLSTMVHSVFGYTLMAAGLARIVEIAFVLRDKPALDGEPSSFQHMTPFLLFASGFSGFRSPGDGKLGTMLAFEYVY
;
A
#
# COMPACT_ATOMS: atom_id res chain seq x y z
N MET A 1 43.18 -12.46 1.65
CA MET A 1 41.81 -12.95 1.87
C MET A 1 41.05 -12.90 0.56
N PRO A 2 40.25 -13.91 0.19
CA PRO A 2 39.79 -14.03 -1.19
C PRO A 2 38.47 -13.28 -1.45
N LEU A 3 38.43 -12.58 -2.60
CA LEU A 3 37.38 -11.67 -3.09
C LEU A 3 35.95 -12.27 -3.08
N HIS A 4 35.82 -13.60 -3.10
CA HIS A 4 34.54 -14.31 -3.17
C HIS A 4 33.66 -14.18 -1.91
N ARG A 5 34.21 -13.81 -0.74
CA ARG A 5 33.41 -13.60 0.49
C ARG A 5 32.58 -12.32 0.44
N TYR A 6 32.99 -11.35 -0.38
CA TYR A 6 32.27 -10.08 -0.55
C TYR A 6 31.30 -10.10 -1.72
N LEU A 7 31.34 -11.12 -2.59
CA LEU A 7 30.42 -11.26 -3.73
C LEU A 7 28.91 -11.19 -3.35
N PRO A 8 28.43 -11.81 -2.23
CA PRO A 8 27.05 -11.63 -1.82
C PRO A 8 26.75 -10.19 -1.33
N PHE A 9 27.73 -9.50 -0.75
CA PHE A 9 27.61 -8.08 -0.37
C PHE A 9 27.65 -7.16 -1.61
N ILE A 10 28.45 -7.49 -2.62
CA ILE A 10 28.55 -6.78 -3.90
C ILE A 10 27.27 -6.98 -4.73
N LEU A 11 26.66 -8.17 -4.71
CA LEU A 11 25.36 -8.44 -5.34
C LEU A 11 24.19 -7.80 -4.57
N LEU A 12 24.29 -7.68 -3.24
CA LEU A 12 23.32 -6.93 -2.43
C LEU A 12 23.40 -5.42 -2.73
N LEU A 13 24.62 -4.89 -2.91
CA LEU A 13 24.87 -3.50 -3.32
C LEU A 13 24.44 -3.23 -4.78
N LEU A 14 24.61 -4.19 -5.69
CA LEU A 14 24.14 -4.11 -7.08
C LEU A 14 22.60 -4.21 -7.19
N GLY A 15 21.94 -4.90 -6.25
CA GLY A 15 20.47 -4.99 -6.19
C GLY A 15 19.78 -3.75 -5.61
N THR A 16 20.53 -2.85 -4.96
CA THR A 16 20.04 -1.56 -4.44
C THR A 16 20.62 -0.36 -5.18
N GLY A 17 21.60 -0.57 -6.07
CA GLY A 17 22.09 0.45 -6.97
C GLY A 17 20.99 0.79 -7.96
N LEU A 18 20.30 1.89 -7.72
CA LEU A 18 19.58 2.62 -8.76
C LEU A 18 20.59 2.86 -9.89
N VAL A 19 20.64 1.96 -10.88
CA VAL A 19 21.25 2.29 -12.15
C VAL A 19 20.40 3.45 -12.66
N PRO A 20 20.97 4.64 -12.86
CA PRO A 20 20.26 5.69 -13.57
C PRO A 20 20.15 5.17 -15.01
N VAL A 21 19.05 4.49 -15.32
CA VAL A 21 18.63 4.38 -16.70
C VAL A 21 18.39 5.82 -17.10
N ALA A 22 19.24 6.35 -17.98
CA ALA A 22 19.08 7.67 -18.54
C ALA A 22 17.63 7.77 -19.03
N ALA A 23 16.84 8.61 -18.36
CA ALA A 23 15.50 8.91 -18.81
C ALA A 23 15.67 9.54 -20.19
N HIS A 24 15.08 8.94 -21.22
CA HIS A 24 14.90 9.64 -22.48
C HIS A 24 14.09 10.91 -22.18
N GLU A 25 14.54 12.05 -22.72
CA GLU A 25 13.81 13.30 -22.62
C GLU A 25 12.42 13.09 -23.22
N HIS A 26 11.39 13.23 -22.39
CA HIS A 26 10.03 13.37 -22.90
C HIS A 26 9.91 14.81 -23.37
N ASP A 27 9.67 15.01 -24.66
CA ASP A 27 9.41 16.32 -25.27
C ASP A 27 8.21 16.97 -24.56
N ALA A 28 8.50 17.79 -23.54
CA ALA A 28 7.50 18.51 -22.77
C ALA A 28 6.94 19.73 -23.54
N GLU A 29 7.25 19.85 -24.83
CA GLU A 29 6.93 21.01 -25.68
C GLU A 29 5.41 21.28 -25.78
N GLY A 30 4.57 20.26 -25.57
CA GLY A 30 3.10 20.37 -25.64
C GLY A 30 2.39 20.77 -24.34
N VAL A 31 3.10 20.96 -23.22
CA VAL A 31 2.48 21.31 -21.93
C VAL A 31 2.57 22.82 -21.71
N PRO A 32 1.44 23.55 -21.59
CA PRO A 32 1.47 24.99 -21.33
C PRO A 32 2.24 25.34 -20.05
N GLU A 33 2.97 26.45 -20.04
CA GLU A 33 3.72 26.90 -18.86
C GLU A 33 2.82 26.97 -17.61
N GLY A 34 3.33 26.43 -16.50
CA GLY A 34 2.61 26.36 -15.23
C GLY A 34 1.48 25.31 -15.18
N LYS A 35 1.24 24.52 -16.24
CA LYS A 35 0.30 23.39 -16.22
C LYS A 35 1.00 22.05 -16.02
N ALA A 36 0.26 21.10 -15.47
CA ALA A 36 0.75 19.74 -15.21
C ALA A 36 0.57 18.78 -16.39
N VAL A 37 -0.46 19.05 -17.20
CA VAL A 37 -0.92 18.20 -18.30
C VAL A 37 -1.31 19.09 -19.49
N SER A 38 -1.15 18.58 -20.70
CA SER A 38 -1.71 19.21 -21.90
C SER A 38 -3.25 19.14 -21.89
N PRO A 39 -3.96 20.01 -22.63
CA PRO A 39 -5.43 20.00 -22.69
C PRO A 39 -5.99 18.78 -23.41
N ASP A 40 -5.16 18.03 -24.13
CA ASP A 40 -5.59 16.85 -24.89
C ASP A 40 -6.22 15.79 -23.98
N PRO A 41 -7.20 15.02 -24.49
CA PRO A 41 -7.74 13.88 -23.77
C PRO A 41 -6.70 12.76 -23.62
N LEU A 42 -6.97 11.85 -22.67
CA LEU A 42 -6.27 10.56 -22.62
C LEU A 42 -6.65 9.77 -23.88
N ASP A 43 -5.65 9.43 -24.69
CA ASP A 43 -5.87 8.64 -25.90
C ASP A 43 -6.16 7.16 -25.57
N SER A 44 -6.62 6.39 -26.56
CA SER A 44 -6.92 4.98 -26.36
C SER A 44 -5.69 4.17 -25.94
N ILE A 45 -4.49 4.55 -26.40
CA ILE A 45 -3.24 3.88 -26.03
C ILE A 45 -2.97 4.03 -24.54
N LEU A 46 -3.11 5.24 -23.99
CA LEU A 46 -2.90 5.51 -22.58
C LEU A 46 -3.98 4.85 -21.71
N TRP A 47 -5.24 4.80 -22.17
CA TRP A 47 -6.27 4.01 -21.50
C TRP A 47 -5.92 2.52 -21.45
N ILE A 48 -5.48 1.93 -22.57
CA ILE A 48 -5.06 0.53 -22.60
C ILE A 48 -3.87 0.31 -21.66
N HIS A 49 -2.89 1.22 -21.62
CA HIS A 49 -1.80 1.21 -20.65
C HIS A 49 -2.34 1.13 -19.22
N ILE A 50 -3.23 2.07 -18.83
CA ILE A 50 -3.80 2.14 -17.47
C ILE A 50 -4.50 0.83 -17.10
N PHE A 51 -5.44 0.36 -17.93
CA PHE A 51 -6.20 -0.86 -17.65
C PHE A 51 -5.30 -2.09 -17.58
N THR A 52 -4.36 -2.22 -18.53
CA THR A 52 -3.43 -3.35 -18.57
C THR A 52 -2.54 -3.36 -17.33
N MET A 53 -2.05 -2.20 -16.88
CA MET A 53 -1.23 -2.10 -15.67
C MET A 53 -2.00 -2.45 -14.40
N ILE A 54 -3.24 -1.97 -14.27
CA ILE A 54 -4.11 -2.30 -13.14
C ILE A 54 -4.41 -3.79 -13.10
N ILE A 55 -4.72 -4.40 -14.24
CA ILE A 55 -4.99 -5.85 -14.33
C ILE A 55 -3.73 -6.65 -13.99
N ALA A 56 -2.58 -6.29 -14.56
CA ALA A 56 -1.33 -7.01 -14.35
C ALA A 56 -0.84 -6.89 -12.89
N PHE A 57 -0.63 -5.68 -12.40
CA PHE A 57 -0.04 -5.43 -11.08
C PHE A 57 -1.04 -5.41 -9.93
N GLY A 58 -2.30 -5.05 -10.19
CA GLY A 58 -3.35 -5.01 -9.17
C GLY A 58 -4.01 -6.37 -8.92
N LEU A 59 -4.10 -7.22 -9.95
CA LEU A 59 -4.87 -8.47 -9.86
C LEU A 59 -4.02 -9.72 -10.15
N ILE A 60 -3.44 -9.83 -11.35
CA ILE A 60 -2.85 -11.10 -11.83
C ILE A 60 -1.55 -11.45 -11.08
N LEU A 61 -0.59 -10.51 -10.96
CA LEU A 61 0.69 -10.76 -10.29
C LEU A 61 0.51 -11.02 -8.77
N PRO A 62 -0.32 -10.25 -8.02
CA PRO A 62 -0.64 -10.58 -6.64
C PRO A 62 -1.33 -11.94 -6.49
N PHE A 63 -2.28 -12.26 -7.36
CA PHE A 63 -2.93 -13.58 -7.36
C PHE A 63 -1.92 -14.71 -7.60
N GLY A 64 -1.04 -14.52 -8.60
CA GLY A 64 0.08 -15.42 -8.84
C GLY A 64 0.98 -15.60 -7.62
N MET A 65 1.22 -14.55 -6.83
CA MET A 65 2.01 -14.63 -5.60
C MET A 65 1.31 -15.48 -4.53
N VAL A 66 0.00 -15.29 -4.33
CA VAL A 66 -0.81 -16.11 -3.40
C VAL A 66 -0.75 -17.58 -3.81
N LEU A 67 -0.88 -17.88 -5.10
CA LEU A 67 -0.68 -19.24 -5.63
C LEU A 67 0.70 -19.81 -5.31
N GLY A 68 1.75 -18.96 -5.31
CA GLY A 68 3.09 -19.35 -4.90
C GLY A 68 3.20 -19.68 -3.41
N ILE A 69 2.51 -18.93 -2.55
CA ILE A 69 2.45 -19.17 -1.09
C ILE A 69 1.80 -20.51 -0.79
N ILE A 70 0.69 -20.84 -1.47
CA ILE A 70 0.00 -22.13 -1.32
C ILE A 70 0.63 -23.27 -2.15
N ARG A 71 1.77 -23.03 -2.80
CA ARG A 71 2.51 -24.00 -3.62
C ARG A 71 1.69 -24.61 -4.78
N SER A 72 0.82 -23.81 -5.40
CA SER A 72 0.05 -24.22 -6.58
C SER A 72 0.92 -24.25 -7.85
N ARG A 73 0.72 -25.27 -8.69
CA ARG A 73 1.37 -25.38 -10.03
C ARG A 73 1.04 -24.21 -10.96
N TRP A 74 -0.07 -23.51 -10.69
CA TRP A 74 -0.52 -22.35 -11.46
C TRP A 74 0.26 -21.07 -11.16
N HIS A 75 1.10 -21.05 -10.11
CA HIS A 75 1.94 -19.90 -9.78
C HIS A 75 2.72 -19.39 -11.00
N VAL A 76 3.50 -20.24 -11.66
CA VAL A 76 4.36 -19.81 -12.77
C VAL A 76 3.57 -19.38 -14.01
N PRO A 77 2.58 -20.14 -14.52
CA PRO A 77 1.76 -19.69 -15.65
C PRO A 77 1.10 -18.33 -15.43
N VAL A 78 0.53 -18.10 -14.24
CA VAL A 78 -0.12 -16.83 -13.91
C VAL A 78 0.89 -15.68 -13.82
N GLN A 79 2.07 -15.92 -13.24
CA GLN A 79 3.15 -14.92 -13.20
C GLN A 79 3.66 -14.55 -14.60
N VAL A 80 3.78 -15.53 -15.49
CA VAL A 80 4.17 -15.29 -16.90
C VAL A 80 3.11 -14.43 -17.60
N LEU A 81 1.82 -14.77 -17.47
CA LEU A 81 0.73 -13.97 -18.04
C LEU A 81 0.75 -12.52 -17.51
N GLY A 82 0.85 -12.33 -16.20
CA GLY A 82 0.91 -11.01 -15.58
C GLY A 82 2.14 -10.21 -16.05
N THR A 83 3.28 -10.89 -16.23
CA THR A 83 4.52 -10.26 -16.73
C THR A 83 4.38 -9.80 -18.18
N VAL A 84 3.82 -10.64 -19.05
CA VAL A 84 3.58 -10.27 -20.46
C VAL A 84 2.68 -9.04 -20.55
N LEU A 85 1.58 -9.03 -19.80
CA LEU A 85 0.67 -7.89 -19.74
C LEU A 85 1.37 -6.64 -19.19
N ALA A 86 2.16 -6.75 -18.12
CA ALA A 86 2.91 -5.64 -17.55
C ALA A 86 3.92 -5.04 -18.54
N VAL A 87 4.67 -5.86 -19.27
CA VAL A 87 5.64 -5.40 -20.28
C VAL A 87 4.92 -4.71 -21.45
N LEU A 88 3.85 -5.31 -21.96
CA LEU A 88 3.04 -4.70 -23.03
C LEU A 88 2.45 -3.36 -22.59
N GLY A 89 1.86 -3.32 -21.39
CA GLY A 89 1.38 -2.08 -20.79
C GLY A 89 2.48 -1.04 -20.69
N TRP A 90 3.69 -1.41 -20.24
CA TRP A 90 4.81 -0.49 -20.07
C TRP A 90 5.22 0.15 -21.39
N LEU A 91 5.29 -0.65 -22.47
CA LEU A 91 5.59 -0.15 -23.82
C LEU A 91 4.52 0.82 -24.32
N LEU A 92 3.23 0.52 -24.11
CA LEU A 92 2.13 1.41 -24.50
C LEU A 92 2.20 2.77 -23.79
N GLY A 93 2.64 2.78 -22.53
CA GLY A 93 2.85 4.01 -21.76
C GLY A 93 3.96 4.91 -22.29
N HIS A 94 4.85 4.42 -23.16
CA HIS A 94 5.86 5.22 -23.84
C HIS A 94 5.49 5.55 -25.30
N ALA A 95 4.48 4.86 -25.85
CA ALA A 95 4.07 4.97 -27.24
C ALA A 95 2.85 5.88 -27.46
N HIS A 96 2.25 6.42 -26.39
CA HIS A 96 1.08 7.29 -26.50
C HIS A 96 1.43 8.62 -27.17
N LYS A 97 0.46 9.22 -27.86
CA LYS A 97 0.62 10.51 -28.56
C LYS A 97 -0.42 11.55 -28.15
N GLY A 98 -1.37 11.17 -27.29
CA GLY A 98 -2.38 12.07 -26.72
C GLY A 98 -1.80 12.99 -25.65
N ARG A 99 -2.53 13.12 -24.52
CA ARG A 99 -2.14 13.96 -23.38
C ARG A 99 -0.65 13.87 -23.04
N GLN A 100 0.01 15.02 -23.00
CA GLN A 100 1.40 15.16 -22.58
C GLN A 100 1.47 15.53 -21.10
N PHE A 101 2.55 15.11 -20.45
CA PHE A 101 2.76 15.27 -19.02
C PHE A 101 4.08 15.99 -18.76
N ALA A 102 4.04 17.06 -17.97
CA ALA A 102 5.26 17.65 -17.44
C ALA A 102 5.99 16.63 -16.53
N PRO A 103 7.30 16.80 -16.26
CA PRO A 103 8.08 15.92 -15.40
C PRO A 103 7.31 15.55 -14.13
N ASN A 104 7.19 14.25 -13.87
CA ASN A 104 6.26 13.74 -12.86
C ASN A 104 6.83 12.52 -12.13
N ILE A 105 6.25 12.27 -10.95
CA ILE A 105 6.69 11.20 -10.05
C ILE A 105 6.39 9.81 -10.60
N HIS A 106 5.33 9.64 -11.40
CA HIS A 106 4.98 8.35 -11.99
C HIS A 106 6.07 7.86 -12.96
N ALA A 107 6.53 8.74 -13.85
CA ALA A 107 7.62 8.44 -14.77
C ALA A 107 8.94 8.21 -14.02
N ALA A 108 9.25 9.05 -13.03
CA ALA A 108 10.47 8.92 -12.22
C ALA A 108 10.50 7.64 -11.37
N PHE A 109 9.34 7.18 -10.88
CA PHE A 109 9.23 5.99 -10.04
C PHE A 109 9.09 4.69 -10.84
N ALA A 110 8.64 4.74 -12.09
CA ALA A 110 8.41 3.57 -12.94
C ALA A 110 9.63 2.61 -13.04
N PRO A 111 10.88 3.07 -13.19
CA PRO A 111 12.05 2.18 -13.26
C PRO A 111 12.22 1.32 -12.00
N SER A 112 11.80 1.81 -10.83
CA SER A 112 11.89 1.03 -9.58
C SER A 112 11.00 -0.23 -9.64
N LEU A 113 9.76 -0.09 -10.10
CA LEU A 113 8.84 -1.23 -10.25
C LEU A 113 9.30 -2.18 -11.35
N MET A 114 9.72 -1.64 -12.50
CA MET A 114 10.15 -2.47 -13.63
C MET A 114 11.45 -3.22 -13.35
N SER A 115 12.39 -2.62 -12.62
CA SER A 115 13.61 -3.30 -12.17
C SER A 115 13.32 -4.42 -11.17
N MET A 116 12.37 -4.22 -10.24
CA MET A 116 11.90 -5.28 -9.36
C MET A 116 11.27 -6.44 -10.14
N LEU A 117 10.47 -6.15 -11.17
CA LEU A 117 9.88 -7.18 -12.03
C LEU A 117 10.98 -7.94 -12.80
N ALA A 118 11.93 -7.24 -13.41
CA ALA A 118 13.06 -7.85 -14.12
C ALA A 118 13.90 -8.75 -13.19
N LEU A 119 14.22 -8.27 -11.98
CA LEU A 119 14.89 -9.06 -10.96
C LEU A 119 14.07 -10.32 -10.63
N GLN A 120 12.75 -10.18 -10.50
CA GLN A 120 11.91 -11.30 -10.11
C GLN A 120 11.79 -12.38 -11.19
N ILE A 121 11.77 -11.98 -12.46
CA ILE A 121 11.84 -12.88 -13.61
C ILE A 121 13.19 -13.62 -13.59
N GLY A 122 14.30 -12.89 -13.44
CA GLY A 122 15.65 -13.47 -13.40
C GLY A 122 15.81 -14.50 -12.26
N LEU A 123 15.36 -14.14 -11.05
CA LEU A 123 15.35 -15.04 -9.90
C LEU A 123 14.44 -16.25 -10.15
N GLY A 124 13.24 -16.03 -10.71
CA GLY A 124 12.28 -17.09 -11.03
C GLY A 124 12.84 -18.10 -12.03
N ILE A 125 13.48 -17.63 -13.10
CA ILE A 125 14.15 -18.48 -14.09
C ILE A 125 15.26 -19.29 -13.43
N TYR A 126 16.17 -18.64 -12.69
CA TYR A 126 17.27 -19.34 -12.00
C TYR A 126 16.75 -20.45 -11.08
N LEU A 127 15.75 -20.14 -10.24
CA LEU A 127 15.18 -21.10 -9.30
C LEU A 127 14.47 -22.27 -10.01
N ARG A 128 13.94 -22.04 -11.21
CA ARG A 128 13.29 -23.06 -12.03
C ARG A 128 14.27 -24.00 -12.75
N LEU A 129 15.53 -23.61 -12.91
CA LEU A 129 16.58 -24.45 -13.49
C LEU A 129 17.05 -25.58 -12.53
N HIS A 130 16.57 -25.63 -11.29
CA HIS A 130 16.90 -26.67 -10.30
C HIS A 130 18.42 -26.92 -10.12
N LEU A 131 19.22 -25.85 -10.18
CA LEU A 131 20.66 -25.91 -9.95
C LEU A 131 20.92 -26.08 -8.44
N GLU A 132 21.07 -27.32 -7.99
CA GLU A 132 21.17 -27.67 -6.56
C GLU A 132 22.54 -28.22 -6.13
N ARG A 133 23.43 -28.54 -7.09
CA ARG A 133 24.73 -29.17 -6.80
C ARG A 133 25.84 -28.14 -6.52
N GLY A 134 26.75 -28.48 -5.59
CA GLY A 134 27.94 -27.70 -5.29
C GLY A 134 27.63 -26.31 -4.70
N TRP A 135 28.34 -25.28 -5.19
CA TRP A 135 28.16 -23.88 -4.76
C TRP A 135 26.73 -23.36 -4.97
N HIS A 136 26.01 -23.87 -5.97
CA HIS A 136 24.65 -23.44 -6.28
C HIS A 136 23.66 -23.74 -5.15
N GLY A 137 23.88 -24.77 -4.33
CA GLY A 137 23.02 -25.08 -3.18
C GLY A 137 23.02 -23.96 -2.13
N VAL A 138 24.19 -23.40 -1.84
CA VAL A 138 24.33 -22.26 -0.89
C VAL A 138 23.70 -21.00 -1.49
N VAL A 139 23.99 -20.70 -2.75
CA VAL A 139 23.44 -19.53 -3.45
C VAL A 139 21.92 -19.59 -3.53
N ARG A 140 21.35 -20.77 -3.83
CA ARG A 140 19.91 -20.98 -3.95
C ARG A 140 19.16 -20.59 -2.68
N TRP A 141 19.72 -20.88 -1.50
CA TRP A 141 19.12 -20.49 -0.21
C TRP A 141 18.92 -18.99 -0.07
N HIS A 142 19.88 -18.19 -0.55
CA HIS A 142 19.80 -16.73 -0.57
C HIS A 142 18.82 -16.25 -1.64
N LEU A 143 18.88 -16.82 -2.84
CA LEU A 143 18.01 -16.41 -3.96
C LEU A 143 16.53 -16.72 -3.70
N VAL A 144 16.19 -17.84 -3.04
CA VAL A 144 14.81 -18.13 -2.62
C VAL A 144 14.28 -17.07 -1.64
N ARG A 145 15.13 -16.62 -0.70
CA ARG A 145 14.75 -15.55 0.24
C ARG A 145 14.56 -14.23 -0.48
N LEU A 146 15.51 -13.86 -1.35
CA LEU A 146 15.43 -12.63 -2.13
C LEU A 146 14.17 -12.64 -3.01
N HIS A 147 13.93 -13.71 -3.76
CA HIS A 147 12.73 -13.91 -4.57
C HIS A 147 11.45 -13.77 -3.72
N GLY A 148 11.46 -14.36 -2.53
CA GLY A 148 10.35 -14.26 -1.58
C GLY A 148 10.13 -12.88 -1.00
N VAL A 149 11.19 -12.09 -0.76
CA VAL A 149 11.09 -10.71 -0.23
C VAL A 149 10.66 -9.75 -1.32
N VAL A 150 11.33 -9.75 -2.48
CA VAL A 150 11.00 -8.90 -3.62
C VAL A 150 9.54 -9.11 -4.05
N GLY A 151 9.09 -10.36 -4.15
CA GLY A 151 7.70 -10.68 -4.49
C GLY A 151 6.67 -10.19 -3.48
N LYS A 152 7.01 -10.06 -2.19
CA LYS A 152 6.09 -9.53 -1.16
C LYS A 152 6.09 -8.00 -1.07
N VAL A 153 7.21 -7.36 -1.43
CA VAL A 153 7.32 -5.89 -1.48
C VAL A 153 6.69 -5.33 -2.75
N MET A 154 6.74 -6.07 -3.86
CA MET A 154 6.24 -5.62 -5.16
C MET A 154 4.79 -5.10 -5.17
N PRO A 155 3.79 -5.73 -4.51
CA PRO A 155 2.42 -5.19 -4.47
C PRO A 155 2.32 -3.81 -3.84
N VAL A 156 3.17 -3.52 -2.84
CA VAL A 156 3.19 -2.20 -2.18
C VAL A 156 3.74 -1.16 -3.15
N VAL A 157 4.86 -1.48 -3.80
CA VAL A 157 5.49 -0.61 -4.81
C VAL A 157 4.57 -0.41 -6.02
N SER A 158 3.87 -1.45 -6.45
CA SER A 158 2.95 -1.36 -7.57
C SER A 158 1.68 -0.58 -7.23
N TRP A 159 1.15 -0.72 -6.02
CA TRP A 159 0.07 0.15 -5.51
C TRP A 159 0.48 1.62 -5.55
N THR A 160 1.67 1.94 -5.02
CA THR A 160 2.22 3.29 -5.07
C THR A 160 2.36 3.81 -6.51
N GLN A 161 2.88 2.99 -7.44
CA GLN A 161 3.02 3.37 -8.84
C GLN A 161 1.67 3.63 -9.53
N MET A 162 0.64 2.84 -9.22
CA MET A 162 -0.73 3.05 -9.72
C MET A 162 -1.33 4.36 -9.19
N LEU A 163 -1.12 4.68 -7.90
CA LEU A 163 -1.53 5.97 -7.34
C LEU A 163 -0.82 7.14 -8.00
N PHE A 164 0.50 7.04 -8.19
CA PHE A 164 1.26 8.06 -8.93
C PHE A 164 0.76 8.22 -10.37
N GLY A 165 0.35 7.12 -11.01
CA GLY A 165 -0.28 7.15 -12.34
C GLY A 165 -1.58 7.93 -12.32
N GLY A 166 -2.47 7.65 -11.36
CA GLY A 166 -3.73 8.39 -11.20
C GLY A 166 -3.53 9.89 -10.93
N ILE A 167 -2.58 10.23 -10.05
CA ILE A 167 -2.21 11.62 -9.75
C ILE A 167 -1.69 12.33 -11.01
N THR A 168 -0.83 11.66 -11.77
CA THR A 168 -0.23 12.20 -13.01
C THR A 168 -1.27 12.38 -14.11
N ALA A 169 -2.14 11.38 -14.33
CA ALA A 169 -3.19 11.41 -15.34
C ALA A 169 -4.16 12.60 -15.18
N MET A 170 -4.44 12.96 -13.93
CA MET A 170 -5.35 14.03 -13.55
C MET A 170 -4.66 15.39 -13.36
N GLY A 171 -3.33 15.41 -13.22
CA GLY A 171 -2.53 16.64 -13.15
C GLY A 171 -2.68 17.45 -11.85
N PHE A 172 -3.03 16.82 -10.73
CA PHE A 172 -3.18 17.47 -9.43
C PHE A 172 -2.01 17.11 -8.49
N CYS A 173 -2.00 17.61 -7.25
CA CYS A 173 -0.94 17.40 -6.26
C CYS A 173 0.43 18.00 -6.62
N ARG A 174 0.45 19.28 -7.00
CA ARG A 174 1.67 20.05 -7.27
C ARG A 174 1.73 21.32 -6.42
N ALA A 175 2.94 21.84 -6.25
CA ALA A 175 3.22 23.07 -5.48
C ALA A 175 2.60 23.04 -4.07
N ASP A 176 1.89 24.10 -3.69
CA ASP A 176 1.44 24.35 -2.32
C ASP A 176 0.40 23.34 -1.81
N HIS A 177 -0.23 22.58 -2.69
CA HIS A 177 -1.23 21.56 -2.34
C HIS A 177 -0.64 20.15 -2.14
N GLN A 178 0.69 19.97 -2.29
CA GLN A 178 1.36 18.67 -2.19
C GLN A 178 1.20 18.02 -0.81
N GLY A 179 1.36 18.78 0.27
CA GLY A 179 1.28 18.25 1.63
C GLY A 179 -0.11 17.69 1.94
N GLN A 180 -1.15 18.46 1.60
CA GLN A 180 -2.54 18.02 1.75
C GLN A 180 -2.83 16.78 0.91
N CYS A 181 -2.44 16.76 -0.37
CA CYS A 181 -2.62 15.58 -1.20
C CYS A 181 -1.93 14.34 -0.63
N LEU A 182 -0.67 14.48 -0.21
CA LEU A 182 0.11 13.38 0.35
C LEU A 182 -0.55 12.80 1.61
N ALA A 183 -1.05 13.65 2.51
CA ALA A 183 -1.77 13.20 3.71
C ALA A 183 -2.99 12.33 3.36
N HIS A 184 -3.80 12.74 2.38
CA HIS A 184 -5.00 11.99 1.97
C HIS A 184 -4.67 10.65 1.31
N PHE A 185 -3.70 10.61 0.39
CA PHE A 185 -3.33 9.36 -0.28
C PHE A 185 -2.59 8.40 0.64
N ILE A 186 -1.76 8.89 1.55
CA ILE A 186 -1.10 8.04 2.54
C ILE A 186 -2.15 7.48 3.50
N MET A 187 -3.01 8.32 4.06
CA MET A 187 -4.02 7.87 5.03
C MET A 187 -4.98 6.85 4.41
N GLY A 188 -5.52 7.14 3.22
CA GLY A 188 -6.41 6.20 2.53
C GLY A 188 -5.71 4.87 2.19
N SER A 189 -4.46 4.92 1.73
CA SER A 189 -3.67 3.72 1.44
C SER A 189 -3.37 2.89 2.68
N SER A 190 -3.10 3.55 3.81
CA SER A 190 -2.81 2.86 5.08
C SER A 190 -4.01 2.05 5.56
N PHE A 191 -5.24 2.56 5.44
CA PHE A 191 -6.44 1.81 5.82
C PHE A 191 -6.77 0.68 4.84
N ILE A 192 -6.59 0.89 3.53
CA ILE A 192 -6.69 -0.19 2.52
C ILE A 192 -5.68 -1.30 2.83
N GLY A 193 -4.41 -0.93 3.04
CA GLY A 193 -3.34 -1.87 3.39
C GLY A 193 -3.63 -2.64 4.67
N TYR A 194 -4.17 -1.96 5.69
CA TYR A 194 -4.58 -2.61 6.93
C TYR A 194 -5.76 -3.59 6.71
N GLY A 195 -6.75 -3.22 5.89
CA GLY A 195 -7.82 -4.13 5.47
C GLY A 195 -7.31 -5.39 4.76
N ILE A 196 -6.33 -5.24 3.86
CA ILE A 196 -5.66 -6.37 3.18
C ILE A 196 -4.96 -7.27 4.21
N ILE A 197 -4.19 -6.69 5.15
CA ILE A 197 -3.51 -7.46 6.19
C ILE A 197 -4.52 -8.24 7.04
N MET A 198 -5.63 -7.61 7.43
CA MET A 198 -6.69 -8.28 8.18
C MET A 198 -7.30 -9.45 7.40
N LEU A 199 -7.56 -9.30 6.10
CA LEU A 199 -8.06 -10.40 5.26
C LEU A 199 -7.04 -11.54 5.15
N ILE A 200 -5.76 -11.22 4.95
CA ILE A 200 -4.70 -12.25 4.92
C ILE A 200 -4.65 -12.99 6.25
N ILE A 201 -4.76 -12.29 7.38
CA ILE A 201 -4.77 -12.91 8.70
C ILE A 201 -6.00 -13.80 8.91
N LEU A 202 -7.17 -13.33 8.46
CA LEU A 202 -8.43 -14.04 8.57
C LEU A 202 -8.38 -15.39 7.85
N PHE A 203 -7.91 -15.41 6.60
CA PHE A 203 -7.92 -16.62 5.76
C PHE A 203 -6.65 -17.48 5.85
N ALA A 204 -5.48 -16.88 6.04
CA ALA A 204 -4.19 -17.58 5.94
C ALA A 204 -3.28 -17.39 7.18
N GLY A 205 -3.55 -16.40 8.04
CA GLY A 205 -2.67 -16.05 9.16
C GLY A 205 -2.89 -16.82 10.45
N GLN A 206 -3.97 -17.59 10.58
CA GLN A 206 -4.30 -18.27 11.84
C GLN A 206 -3.23 -19.26 12.31
N ALA A 207 -2.71 -20.09 11.39
CA ALA A 207 -1.61 -21.01 11.70
C ALA A 207 -0.31 -20.26 12.04
N TRP A 208 -0.08 -19.10 11.42
CA TRP A 208 1.09 -18.27 11.71
C TRP A 208 0.99 -17.62 13.09
N LEU A 209 -0.16 -17.03 13.44
CA LEU A 209 -0.41 -16.46 14.77
C LEU A 209 -0.19 -17.51 15.87
N LYS A 210 -0.73 -18.72 15.69
CA LYS A 210 -0.51 -19.85 16.62
C LYS A 210 0.98 -20.18 16.81
N ARG A 211 1.77 -20.24 15.73
CA ARG A 211 3.22 -20.50 15.81
C ARG A 211 4.01 -19.38 16.48
N THR A 212 3.61 -18.12 16.27
CA THR A 212 4.29 -16.97 16.90
C THR A 212 3.97 -16.80 18.38
N GLY A 213 2.87 -17.38 18.87
CA GLY A 213 2.40 -17.18 20.24
C GLY A 213 1.98 -15.73 20.53
N ARG A 214 1.63 -14.96 19.50
CA ARG A 214 1.20 -13.56 19.60
C ARG A 214 -0.24 -13.42 19.12
N SER A 215 -1.02 -12.57 19.79
CA SER A 215 -2.35 -12.18 19.34
C SER A 215 -2.25 -11.29 18.09
N GLN A 216 -3.33 -11.22 17.30
CA GLN A 216 -3.38 -10.29 16.17
C GLN A 216 -3.18 -8.85 16.65
N GLU A 217 -3.78 -8.50 17.79
CA GLU A 217 -3.73 -7.17 18.37
C GLU A 217 -2.33 -6.78 18.82
N PHE A 218 -1.45 -7.74 19.11
CA PHE A 218 -0.03 -7.45 19.34
C PHE A 218 0.60 -6.83 18.09
N TRP A 219 0.34 -7.43 16.92
CA TRP A 219 0.86 -6.94 15.65
C TRP A 219 0.17 -5.64 15.22
N ASP A 220 -1.15 -5.54 15.40
CA ASP A 220 -1.89 -4.30 15.11
C ASP A 220 -1.38 -3.15 15.99
N SER A 221 -1.16 -3.40 17.28
CA SER A 221 -0.61 -2.40 18.20
C SER A 221 0.83 -2.03 17.87
N LEU A 222 1.65 -2.97 17.39
CA LEU A 222 3.01 -2.69 16.92
C LEU A 222 2.99 -1.73 15.72
N VAL A 223 2.11 -1.97 14.75
CA VAL A 223 1.93 -1.09 13.60
C VAL A 223 1.44 0.28 14.04
N ILE A 224 0.45 0.35 14.93
CA ILE A 224 -0.06 1.61 15.48
C ILE A 224 1.05 2.38 16.21
N THR A 225 1.92 1.70 16.98
CA THR A 225 3.07 2.33 17.65
C THR A 225 4.06 2.91 16.65
N ILE A 226 4.50 2.11 15.68
CA ILE A 226 5.50 2.55 14.70
C ILE A 226 4.94 3.69 13.84
N TRP A 227 3.70 3.55 13.38
CA TRP A 227 3.03 4.56 12.57
C TRP A 227 2.83 5.87 13.33
N GLY A 228 2.29 5.80 14.56
CA GLY A 228 2.09 6.98 15.40
C GLY A 228 3.40 7.70 15.70
N PHE A 229 4.48 6.95 15.95
CA PHE A 229 5.80 7.51 16.18
C PHE A 229 6.30 8.25 14.94
N ILE A 230 6.29 7.61 13.77
CA ILE A 230 6.70 8.25 12.51
C ILE A 230 5.85 9.50 12.26
N ASN A 231 4.52 9.39 12.34
CA ASN A 231 3.58 10.48 12.07
C ASN A 231 3.80 11.70 12.99
N THR A 232 4.18 11.47 14.25
CA THR A 232 4.50 12.53 15.21
C THR A 232 5.65 13.42 14.73
N PHE A 233 6.62 12.87 13.99
CA PHE A 233 7.82 13.60 13.58
C PHE A 233 7.84 13.99 12.09
N THR A 234 6.92 13.48 11.27
CA THR A 234 6.91 13.73 9.82
C THR A 234 6.00 14.86 9.37
N GLU A 235 4.95 15.20 10.11
CA GLU A 235 3.98 16.19 9.63
C GLU A 235 4.51 17.63 9.75
N HIS A 236 5.10 17.98 10.90
CA HIS A 236 5.69 19.30 11.06
C HIS A 236 7.01 19.39 10.28
N ARG A 237 7.09 20.38 9.39
CA ARG A 237 8.34 20.72 8.70
C ARG A 237 9.25 21.49 9.65
N TRP A 238 10.09 20.74 10.37
CA TRP A 238 11.08 21.27 11.30
C TRP A 238 11.86 22.45 10.69
N GLY A 239 11.88 23.58 11.41
CA GLY A 239 12.48 24.83 10.95
C GLY A 239 11.49 25.87 10.41
N ARG A 240 10.18 25.57 10.41
CA ARG A 240 9.11 26.54 10.10
C ARG A 240 8.24 26.83 11.34
N ALA A 241 7.46 27.91 11.30
CA ALA A 241 6.48 28.20 12.34
C ALA A 241 5.37 27.12 12.35
N TRP A 242 4.86 26.80 13.54
CA TRP A 242 3.78 25.84 13.71
C TRP A 242 2.48 26.38 13.11
N ALA A 243 1.87 25.60 12.24
CA ALA A 243 0.54 25.86 11.73
C ALA A 243 -0.53 25.08 12.52
N HIS A 244 -1.80 25.47 12.39
CA HIS A 244 -2.90 24.84 13.13
C HIS A 244 -3.07 23.34 12.80
N ASN A 245 -2.90 22.98 11.53
CA ASN A 245 -2.92 21.58 11.08
C ASN A 245 -1.78 20.76 11.68
N ASP A 246 -0.58 21.34 11.82
CA ASP A 246 0.60 20.65 12.37
C ASP A 246 0.33 20.14 13.80
N ILE A 247 -0.32 20.96 14.62
CA ILE A 247 -0.66 20.61 16.02
C ILE A 247 -1.68 19.46 16.05
N GLN A 248 -2.72 19.52 15.21
CA GLN A 248 -3.75 18.49 15.16
C GLN A 248 -3.19 17.14 14.71
N HIS A 249 -2.35 17.13 13.67
CA HIS A 249 -1.77 15.91 13.13
C HIS A 249 -0.68 15.32 14.04
N THR A 250 0.18 16.18 14.62
CA THR A 250 1.21 15.75 15.57
C THR A 250 0.59 15.17 16.84
N SER A 251 -0.44 15.83 17.40
CA SER A 251 -1.13 15.32 18.59
C SER A 251 -1.85 13.99 18.34
N MET A 252 -2.46 13.80 17.16
CA MET A 252 -3.01 12.51 16.75
C MET A 252 -1.93 11.43 16.65
N GLY A 253 -0.77 11.77 16.07
CA GLY A 253 0.42 10.92 16.07
C GLY A 253 0.78 10.47 17.49
N VAL A 254 0.81 11.42 18.44
CA VAL A 254 1.14 11.16 19.85
C VAL A 254 0.16 10.18 20.50
N VAL A 255 -1.13 10.41 20.30
CA VAL A 255 -2.18 9.52 20.82
C VAL A 255 -2.01 8.10 20.28
N TRP A 256 -1.71 7.95 18.98
CA TRP A 256 -1.53 6.66 18.34
C TRP A 256 -0.41 5.84 18.97
N TRP A 257 0.81 6.39 19.08
CA TRP A 257 1.91 5.57 19.60
C TRP A 257 1.80 5.26 21.09
N CYS A 258 1.26 6.19 21.90
CA CYS A 258 0.93 5.93 23.30
C CYS A 258 -0.11 4.81 23.45
N ALA A 259 -1.20 4.87 22.67
CA ALA A 259 -2.21 3.82 22.68
C ALA A 259 -1.65 2.49 22.15
N GLY A 260 -0.83 2.50 21.09
CA GLY A 260 -0.15 1.31 20.59
C GLY A 260 0.75 0.66 21.64
N LEU A 261 1.51 1.45 22.41
CA LEU A 261 2.34 0.93 23.51
C LEU A 261 1.47 0.27 24.60
N LEU A 262 0.33 0.85 24.93
CA LEU A 262 -0.66 0.25 25.84
C LEU A 262 -1.20 -1.07 25.28
N GLY A 263 -1.55 -1.12 23.99
CA GLY A 263 -2.01 -2.33 23.30
C GLY A 263 -0.95 -3.43 23.28
N LEU A 264 0.32 -3.07 23.04
CA LEU A 264 1.46 -3.98 23.13
C LEU A 264 1.65 -4.54 24.54
N TRP A 265 1.47 -3.71 25.57
CA TRP A 265 1.55 -4.14 26.96
C TRP A 265 0.40 -5.08 27.32
N LEU A 266 -0.84 -4.73 26.98
CA LEU A 266 -2.03 -5.55 27.24
C LEU A 266 -2.04 -6.88 26.47
N SER A 267 -1.37 -6.94 25.32
CA SER A 267 -1.22 -8.17 24.53
C SER A 267 -0.29 -9.21 25.17
N ARG A 268 0.43 -8.84 26.25
CA ARG A 268 1.33 -9.75 26.98
C ARG A 268 0.54 -10.54 28.03
N GLY A 269 0.19 -11.79 27.72
CA GLY A 269 -0.38 -12.71 28.71
C GLY A 269 0.67 -13.28 29.68
N ARG A 270 0.21 -13.81 30.82
CA ARG A 270 1.04 -14.64 31.70
C ARG A 270 1.49 -15.90 30.94
N ASN A 271 2.71 -16.38 31.20
CA ASN A 271 3.28 -17.59 30.60
C ASN A 271 3.31 -17.61 29.05
N LYS A 272 3.57 -16.46 28.41
CA LYS A 272 3.66 -16.30 26.94
C LYS A 272 2.38 -16.65 26.17
N GLN A 273 1.22 -16.70 26.83
CA GLN A 273 -0.04 -16.89 26.11
C GLN A 273 -0.45 -15.59 25.39
N PRO A 274 -0.94 -15.68 24.14
CA PRO A 274 -1.44 -14.52 23.42
C PRO A 274 -2.71 -13.99 24.09
N LYS A 275 -2.72 -12.70 24.47
CA LYS A 275 -3.89 -12.04 25.05
C LYS A 275 -4.49 -11.05 24.04
N ARG A 276 -5.80 -11.15 23.79
CA ARG A 276 -6.56 -10.19 22.98
C ARG A 276 -6.80 -8.91 23.78
N ASN A 277 -6.99 -7.78 23.11
CA ASN A 277 -7.39 -6.53 23.73
C ASN A 277 -8.14 -5.64 22.73
N LEU A 278 -8.78 -4.59 23.21
CA LEU A 278 -9.64 -3.75 22.37
C LEU A 278 -8.94 -2.49 21.85
N ILE A 279 -7.67 -2.27 22.21
CA ILE A 279 -6.97 -0.99 21.95
C ILE A 279 -6.91 -0.65 20.46
N PRO A 280 -6.52 -1.56 19.54
CA PRO A 280 -6.53 -1.23 18.11
C PRO A 280 -7.90 -0.77 17.61
N GLY A 281 -8.99 -1.44 18.03
CA GLY A 281 -10.36 -1.05 17.66
C GLY A 281 -10.76 0.32 18.22
N ILE A 282 -10.38 0.61 19.46
CA ILE A 282 -10.63 1.91 20.12
C ILE A 282 -9.85 3.03 19.42
N VAL A 283 -8.58 2.83 19.07
CA VAL A 283 -7.78 3.84 18.38
C VAL A 283 -8.38 4.18 17.02
N ILE A 284 -8.80 3.16 16.27
CA ILE A 284 -9.48 3.35 14.97
C ILE A 284 -10.79 4.11 15.16
N PHE A 285 -11.59 3.75 16.17
CA PHE A 285 -12.84 4.44 16.48
C PHE A 285 -12.62 5.92 16.81
N LEU A 286 -11.68 6.23 17.71
CA LEU A 286 -11.37 7.61 18.12
C LEU A 286 -10.77 8.43 16.98
N THR A 287 -9.98 7.80 16.10
CA THR A 287 -9.48 8.44 14.88
C THR A 287 -10.66 8.82 13.98
N GLY A 288 -11.62 7.90 13.78
CA GLY A 288 -12.81 8.19 13.00
C GLY A 288 -13.63 9.33 13.58
N TYR A 289 -13.79 9.38 14.90
CA TYR A 289 -14.47 10.47 15.59
C TYR A 289 -13.78 11.82 15.33
N ALA A 290 -12.46 11.89 15.52
CA ALA A 290 -11.70 13.11 15.29
C ALA A 290 -11.76 13.59 13.82
N MET A 291 -11.69 12.66 12.87
CA MET A 291 -11.78 12.97 11.44
C MET A 291 -13.20 13.39 11.04
N SER A 292 -14.23 12.87 11.70
CA SER A 292 -15.62 13.22 11.39
C SER A 292 -15.95 14.70 11.65
N ALA A 293 -15.20 15.32 12.56
CA ALA A 293 -15.31 16.70 12.98
C ALA A 293 -14.16 17.60 12.47
N HIS A 294 -13.34 17.10 11.53
CA HIS A 294 -12.18 17.83 11.03
C HIS A 294 -12.62 18.89 10.00
N PRO A 295 -12.46 20.20 10.28
CA PRO A 295 -12.93 21.25 9.39
C PRO A 295 -12.05 21.39 8.15
N GLN A 296 -12.66 21.53 6.97
CA GLN A 296 -11.96 21.83 5.71
C GLN A 296 -12.42 23.16 5.14
N HIS A 297 -11.61 23.74 4.23
CA HIS A 297 -11.93 25.02 3.57
C HIS A 297 -13.17 24.92 2.66
N LEU A 298 -13.45 23.73 2.13
CA LEU A 298 -14.57 23.46 1.24
C LEU A 298 -15.59 22.56 1.95
N MET A 299 -16.87 22.94 1.91
CA MET A 299 -17.96 22.15 2.49
C MET A 299 -17.98 20.71 1.94
N LEU A 300 -17.74 20.54 0.65
CA LEU A 300 -17.67 19.21 0.03
C LEU A 300 -16.58 18.34 0.68
N SER A 301 -15.39 18.90 0.93
CA SER A 301 -14.28 18.19 1.56
C SER A 301 -14.58 17.86 3.03
N THR A 302 -15.22 18.78 3.77
CA THR A 302 -15.71 18.52 5.13
C THR A 302 -16.71 17.35 5.14
N MET A 303 -17.69 17.31 4.23
CA MET A 303 -18.66 16.22 4.15
C MET A 303 -18.00 14.87 3.82
N VAL A 304 -17.01 14.86 2.93
CA VAL A 304 -16.23 13.65 2.63
C VAL A 304 -15.44 13.17 3.85
N HIS A 305 -14.83 14.08 4.61
CA HIS A 305 -14.15 13.75 5.88
C HIS A 305 -15.13 13.22 6.94
N SER A 306 -16.35 13.75 7.01
CA SER A 306 -17.40 13.22 7.88
C SER A 306 -17.77 11.78 7.51
N VAL A 307 -18.01 11.49 6.23
CA VAL A 307 -18.29 10.11 5.76
C VAL A 307 -17.11 9.17 6.04
N PHE A 308 -15.89 9.62 5.77
CA PHE A 308 -14.67 8.89 6.10
C PHE A 308 -14.60 8.56 7.61
N GLY A 309 -14.82 9.57 8.46
CA GLY A 309 -14.80 9.45 9.90
C GLY A 309 -15.84 8.47 10.43
N TYR A 310 -17.10 8.57 10.00
CA TYR A 310 -18.17 7.65 10.41
C TYR A 310 -17.90 6.21 9.96
N THR A 311 -17.39 6.02 8.75
CA THR A 311 -17.02 4.68 8.25
C THR A 311 -15.89 4.09 9.08
N LEU A 312 -14.91 4.90 9.47
CA LEU A 312 -13.79 4.47 10.32
C LEU A 312 -14.24 4.18 11.76
N MET A 313 -15.16 4.97 12.31
CA MET A 313 -15.83 4.66 13.59
C MET A 313 -16.54 3.30 13.52
N ALA A 314 -17.29 3.04 12.45
CA ALA A 314 -17.95 1.76 12.26
C ALA A 314 -16.93 0.61 12.17
N ALA A 315 -15.78 0.80 11.50
CA ALA A 315 -14.72 -0.20 11.44
C ALA A 315 -14.15 -0.54 12.83
N GLY A 316 -13.86 0.48 13.63
CA GLY A 316 -13.37 0.34 15.00
C GLY A 316 -14.39 -0.36 15.91
N LEU A 317 -15.67 0.04 15.81
CA LEU A 317 -16.76 -0.59 16.56
C LEU A 317 -16.95 -2.05 16.14
N ALA A 318 -16.98 -2.35 14.84
CA ALA A 318 -17.07 -3.71 14.33
C ALA A 318 -15.91 -4.57 14.86
N ARG A 319 -14.70 -4.01 14.97
CA ARG A 319 -13.54 -4.74 15.53
C ARG A 319 -13.72 -5.04 17.01
N ILE A 320 -14.23 -4.08 17.78
CA ILE A 320 -14.54 -4.27 19.20
C ILE A 320 -15.61 -5.36 19.36
N VAL A 321 -16.67 -5.32 18.55
CA VAL A 321 -17.75 -6.31 18.58
C VAL A 321 -17.24 -7.70 18.20
N GLU A 322 -16.38 -7.79 17.18
CA GLU A 322 -15.76 -9.03 16.76
C GLU A 322 -14.97 -9.68 17.91
N ILE A 323 -14.09 -8.91 18.58
CA ILE A 323 -13.24 -9.44 19.65
C ILE A 323 -14.09 -9.82 20.88
N ALA A 324 -14.99 -8.94 21.32
CA ALA A 324 -15.72 -9.11 22.57
C ALA A 324 -16.86 -10.15 22.47
N PHE A 325 -17.63 -10.15 21.38
CA PHE A 325 -18.87 -10.93 21.28
C PHE A 325 -18.78 -12.13 20.33
N VAL A 326 -18.13 -11.96 19.17
CA VAL A 326 -18.03 -13.03 18.16
C VAL A 326 -16.96 -14.04 18.56
N LEU A 327 -15.73 -13.55 18.77
CA LEU A 327 -14.59 -14.38 19.16
C LEU A 327 -14.56 -14.65 20.66
N ARG A 328 -15.12 -13.76 21.50
CA ARG A 328 -15.08 -13.85 22.97
C ARG A 328 -13.65 -14.08 23.46
N ASP A 329 -12.75 -13.23 22.98
CA ASP A 329 -11.29 -13.29 23.20
C ASP A 329 -10.58 -14.58 22.72
N LYS A 330 -11.26 -15.47 21.99
CA LYS A 330 -10.59 -16.60 21.33
C LYS A 330 -9.69 -16.10 20.18
N PRO A 331 -8.60 -16.81 19.84
CA PRO A 331 -7.78 -16.46 18.67
C PRO A 331 -8.54 -16.55 17.34
N ALA A 332 -9.40 -17.57 17.20
CA ALA A 332 -10.23 -17.82 16.03
C ALA A 332 -11.48 -18.63 16.42
N LEU A 333 -12.46 -18.68 15.53
CA LEU A 333 -13.58 -19.62 15.60
C LEU A 333 -13.13 -21.02 15.15
N ASP A 334 -13.86 -22.04 15.61
CA ASP A 334 -13.67 -23.42 15.16
C ASP A 334 -14.41 -23.58 13.82
N GLY A 335 -13.68 -23.55 12.70
CA GLY A 335 -14.23 -23.68 11.35
C GLY A 335 -14.01 -22.43 10.48
N GLU A 336 -14.97 -22.17 9.60
CA GLU A 336 -14.92 -21.02 8.68
C GLU A 336 -15.14 -19.69 9.41
N PRO A 337 -14.54 -18.59 8.93
CA PRO A 337 -14.79 -17.26 9.46
C PRO A 337 -16.27 -16.88 9.44
N SER A 338 -16.76 -16.27 10.53
CA SER A 338 -18.11 -15.72 10.55
C SER A 338 -18.22 -14.56 9.56
N SER A 339 -19.40 -14.38 8.94
CA SER A 339 -19.69 -13.22 8.08
C SER A 339 -19.35 -11.89 8.75
N PHE A 340 -19.52 -11.80 10.08
CA PHE A 340 -19.21 -10.58 10.83
C PHE A 340 -17.71 -10.23 10.84
N GLN A 341 -16.82 -11.21 10.77
CA GLN A 341 -15.36 -10.97 10.76
C GLN A 341 -14.87 -10.26 9.48
N HIS A 342 -15.70 -10.21 8.45
CA HIS A 342 -15.42 -9.47 7.21
C HIS A 342 -15.78 -7.99 7.31
N MET A 343 -16.56 -7.59 8.33
CA MET A 343 -17.09 -6.23 8.47
C MET A 343 -15.97 -5.21 8.68
N THR A 344 -15.02 -5.48 9.59
CA THR A 344 -13.90 -4.54 9.82
C THR A 344 -13.03 -4.36 8.58
N PRO A 345 -12.52 -5.42 7.92
CA PRO A 345 -11.77 -5.25 6.67
C PRO A 345 -12.55 -4.48 5.61
N PHE A 346 -13.84 -4.82 5.39
CA PHE A 346 -14.69 -4.13 4.42
C PHE A 346 -14.80 -2.62 4.72
N LEU A 347 -15.07 -2.24 5.97
CA LEU A 347 -15.20 -0.85 6.37
C LEU A 347 -13.87 -0.09 6.29
N LEU A 348 -12.73 -0.77 6.48
CA LEU A 348 -11.40 -0.19 6.26
C LEU A 348 -11.10 0.07 4.78
N PHE A 349 -11.55 -0.82 3.87
CA PHE A 349 -11.49 -0.53 2.43
C PHE A 349 -12.39 0.65 2.08
N ALA A 350 -13.64 0.64 2.55
CA ALA A 350 -14.61 1.69 2.27
C ALA A 350 -14.12 3.06 2.79
N SER A 351 -13.55 3.11 4.00
CA SER A 351 -12.95 4.34 4.53
C SER A 351 -11.72 4.76 3.73
N GLY A 352 -10.82 3.83 3.40
CA GLY A 352 -9.62 4.12 2.62
C GLY A 352 -9.92 4.70 1.24
N PHE A 353 -10.89 4.14 0.50
CA PHE A 353 -11.33 4.68 -0.78
C PHE A 353 -12.03 6.04 -0.63
N SER A 354 -12.82 6.23 0.43
CA SER A 354 -13.46 7.53 0.73
C SER A 354 -12.43 8.60 1.08
N GLY A 355 -11.35 8.23 1.77
CA GLY A 355 -10.23 9.12 2.11
C GLY A 355 -9.51 9.68 0.88
N PHE A 356 -9.51 8.95 -0.23
CA PHE A 356 -9.00 9.47 -1.51
C PHE A 356 -9.88 10.55 -2.12
N ARG A 357 -11.16 10.67 -1.73
CA ARG A 357 -12.14 11.58 -2.38
C ARG A 357 -12.02 13.04 -1.95
N SER A 358 -11.14 13.37 -1.00
CA SER A 358 -11.05 14.70 -0.37
C SER A 358 -9.92 15.68 -0.80
N PRO A 359 -9.21 15.56 -1.93
CA PRO A 359 -8.39 16.67 -2.41
C PRO A 359 -9.31 17.82 -2.77
N GLY A 360 -9.09 18.99 -2.16
CA GLY A 360 -9.90 20.20 -2.28
C GLY A 360 -10.00 20.84 -3.67
N ASP A 361 -9.74 20.09 -4.74
CA ASP A 361 -9.95 20.53 -6.10
C ASP A 361 -11.15 19.76 -6.65
N GLY A 362 -12.22 20.46 -7.02
CA GLY A 362 -13.48 19.90 -7.58
C GLY A 362 -13.33 19.05 -8.86
N LYS A 363 -12.09 18.69 -9.25
CA LYS A 363 -11.73 17.74 -10.29
C LYS A 363 -11.72 16.30 -9.82
N LEU A 364 -11.87 16.01 -8.52
CA LEU A 364 -11.89 14.62 -8.03
C LEU A 364 -13.29 13.98 -7.97
N GLY A 365 -14.31 14.63 -8.54
CA GLY A 365 -15.58 13.96 -8.86
C GLY A 365 -15.40 12.77 -9.81
N THR A 366 -14.27 12.68 -10.51
CA THR A 366 -14.06 11.76 -11.64
C THR A 366 -13.46 10.41 -11.30
N MET A 367 -12.90 10.20 -10.11
CA MET A 367 -12.31 8.89 -9.77
C MET A 367 -13.37 7.78 -9.57
N LEU A 368 -14.64 8.17 -9.40
CA LEU A 368 -15.82 7.28 -9.37
C LEU A 368 -16.96 7.78 -10.28
N ALA A 369 -16.69 8.66 -11.25
CA ALA A 369 -17.66 9.05 -12.28
C ALA A 369 -17.92 7.93 -13.33
N PHE A 370 -17.94 6.68 -12.87
CA PHE A 370 -18.70 5.62 -13.52
C PHE A 370 -20.18 5.65 -13.10
N GLU A 371 -20.59 6.52 -12.16
CA GLU A 371 -21.99 6.68 -11.73
C GLU A 371 -22.76 7.85 -12.37
N TYR A 372 -22.14 8.64 -13.26
CA TYR A 372 -22.85 9.68 -14.02
C TYR A 372 -22.53 9.59 -15.51
N VAL A 373 -22.87 8.44 -16.08
CA VAL A 373 -23.20 8.31 -17.51
C VAL A 373 -24.68 8.02 -17.58
N TYR A 374 -25.48 9.08 -17.50
CA TYR A 374 -26.72 9.30 -18.24
C TYR A 374 -26.89 10.80 -18.45
#